data_AF-T1A3F3-F1
#
_entry.id   AF-T1A3F3-F1
#
_cell.length_a   1.000
_cell.length_b   1.000
_cell.length_c   1.000
_cell.angle_alpha   90.00
_cell.angle_beta   90.00
_cell.angle_gamma   90.00
#
_symmetry.space_group_name_H-M   'P 1'
#
loop_
_entity.id
_entity.type
_entity.pdbx_description
1 polymer ?
#
loop_
_entity_poly.entity_id
_entity_poly.type
_entity_poly.pdbx_seq_one_letter_code
_entity_poly.pdbx_strand_id
1 'polypeptide(L)'
;MKVPKDLQPLIEDGVIDEVVRSLKSGKEATVYVVRSGTQLRCAKVYRDMAQRSFQRRTQYQEGRKVRGSREARAMSRNTRFGRREREHEWKNTEVDALYRLVAAG
;
A
#
# COMPACT_ATOMS: atom_id res chain seq x y z
N MET A 1 10.59 -6.04 -19.62
CA MET A 1 11.01 -5.57 -18.27
C MET A 1 10.78 -6.70 -17.29
N LYS A 2 11.59 -6.84 -16.23
CA LYS A 2 11.33 -7.85 -15.19
C LYS A 2 10.09 -7.44 -14.38
N VAL A 3 9.06 -8.28 -14.38
CA VAL A 3 7.84 -8.08 -13.60
C VAL A 3 8.20 -8.04 -12.10
N PRO A 4 7.74 -7.03 -11.35
CA PRO A 4 7.87 -7.02 -9.89
C PRO A 4 7.22 -8.26 -9.27
N LYS A 5 7.88 -8.90 -8.31
CA LYS A 5 7.37 -10.13 -7.68
C LYS A 5 5.96 -9.98 -7.11
N ASP A 6 5.62 -8.80 -6.60
CA ASP A 6 4.31 -8.50 -6.03
C ASP A 6 3.18 -8.43 -7.07
N LEU A 7 3.50 -8.24 -8.35
CA LEU A 7 2.53 -8.22 -9.45
C LEU A 7 2.39 -9.56 -10.15
N GLN A 8 3.32 -10.49 -9.93
CA GLN A 8 3.33 -11.79 -10.57
C GLN A 8 2.04 -12.61 -10.31
N PRO A 9 1.52 -12.70 -9.07
CA PRO A 9 0.26 -13.42 -8.81
C PRO A 9 -0.93 -12.80 -9.55
N LEU A 10 -0.96 -11.48 -9.70
CA LEU A 10 -2.04 -10.80 -10.42
C LEU A 10 -2.04 -11.09 -11.92
N ILE A 11 -0.87 -11.44 -12.49
CA ILE A 11 -0.76 -11.92 -13.87
C ILE A 11 -1.23 -13.36 -13.96
N GLU A 12 -0.79 -14.20 -13.03
CA GLU A 12 -1.15 -15.63 -12.99
C GLU A 12 -2.65 -15.84 -12.78
N ASP A 13 -3.28 -15.00 -11.96
CA ASP A 13 -4.72 -15.00 -11.70
C ASP A 13 -5.55 -14.30 -12.80
N GLY A 14 -4.91 -13.72 -13.82
CA GLY A 14 -5.57 -13.03 -14.93
C GLY A 14 -6.21 -11.68 -14.57
N VAL A 15 -5.84 -11.08 -13.44
CA VAL A 15 -6.32 -9.74 -13.02
C VAL A 15 -5.70 -8.64 -13.90
N ILE A 16 -4.43 -8.81 -14.27
CA ILE A 16 -3.69 -7.97 -15.21
C ILE A 16 -2.98 -8.87 -16.23
N ASP A 17 -2.80 -8.41 -17.48
CA ASP A 17 -2.16 -9.23 -18.52
C ASP A 17 -0.63 -9.06 -18.50
N GLU A 18 -0.15 -7.82 -18.32
CA GLU A 18 1.27 -7.51 -18.35
C GLU A 18 1.63 -6.22 -17.61
N VAL A 19 2.91 -6.10 -17.27
CA VAL A 19 3.52 -4.85 -16.82
C VAL A 19 4.20 -4.16 -18.00
N VAL A 20 3.62 -3.05 -18.46
CA VAL A 20 4.09 -2.31 -19.63
C VAL A 20 5.39 -1.57 -19.34
N ARG A 21 5.38 -0.73 -18.29
CA ARG A 21 6.56 0.06 -17.88
C ARG A 21 6.46 0.54 -16.43
N SER A 22 7.59 0.90 -15.83
CA SER A 22 7.57 1.71 -14.61
C SER A 22 7.15 3.15 -14.97
N LEU A 23 6.30 3.74 -14.13
CA LEU A 23 5.84 5.12 -14.30
C LEU A 23 6.66 6.06 -13.43
N LYS A 24 6.68 5.80 -12.11
CA LYS A 24 7.37 6.63 -11.13
C LYS A 24 7.77 5.81 -9.91
N SER A 25 9.00 5.99 -9.44
CA SER A 25 9.46 5.47 -8.15
C SER A 25 9.36 6.55 -7.09
N GLY A 26 8.91 6.17 -5.90
CA GLY A 26 8.85 7.03 -4.73
C GLY A 26 9.39 6.34 -3.48
N LYS A 27 9.39 7.10 -2.40
CA LYS A 27 9.84 6.66 -1.07
C LYS A 27 8.99 5.54 -0.47
N GLU A 28 7.71 5.53 -0.80
CA GLU A 28 6.71 4.64 -0.20
C GLU A 28 6.28 3.51 -1.13
N ALA A 29 6.30 3.78 -2.43
CA ALA A 29 5.81 2.88 -3.45
C ALA A 29 6.46 3.19 -4.80
N THR A 30 6.39 2.21 -5.71
CA THR A 30 6.64 2.39 -7.14
C THR A 30 5.33 2.18 -7.88
N VAL A 31 5.03 3.07 -8.82
CA VAL A 31 3.86 2.97 -9.70
C VAL A 31 4.29 2.42 -11.05
N TYR A 32 3.54 1.44 -11.54
CA TYR A 32 3.71 0.81 -12.84
C TYR A 32 2.48 1.04 -13.71
N VAL A 33 2.69 1.16 -15.02
CA VAL A 33 1.62 1.05 -16.01
C VAL A 33 1.43 -0.43 -16.33
N VAL A 34 0.21 -0.92 -16.20
CA VAL A 34 -0.18 -2.31 -16.44
C VAL A 34 -1.34 -2.38 -17.44
N ARG A 35 -1.46 -3.51 -18.12
CA ARG A 35 -2.58 -3.83 -19.02
C ARG A 35 -3.56 -4.75 -18.31
N SER A 36 -4.86 -4.51 -18.48
CA SER A 36 -5.94 -5.38 -18.04
C SER A 36 -7.03 -5.36 -19.12
N GLY A 37 -7.06 -6.40 -19.95
CA GLY A 37 -7.77 -6.45 -21.21
C GLY A 37 -7.35 -5.31 -22.14
N THR A 38 -8.33 -4.52 -22.55
CA THR A 38 -8.13 -3.36 -23.44
C THR A 38 -7.72 -2.09 -22.70
N GLN A 39 -7.71 -2.10 -21.36
CA GLN A 39 -7.47 -0.91 -20.55
C GLN A 39 -6.04 -0.85 -20.04
N LEU A 40 -5.48 0.36 -20.02
CA LEU A 40 -4.27 0.66 -19.26
C LEU A 40 -4.65 1.16 -17.87
N ARG A 41 -3.99 0.63 -16.84
CA ARG A 41 -4.20 0.98 -15.42
C ARG A 41 -2.87 1.26 -14.74
N CYS A 42 -2.95 1.84 -13.54
CA CYS A 42 -1.79 2.03 -12.68
C CYS A 42 -1.80 0.99 -11.55
N ALA A 43 -0.66 0.30 -11.36
CA ALA A 43 -0.43 -0.58 -10.22
C ALA A 43 0.55 0.10 -9.24
N LYS A 44 0.09 0.40 -8.02
CA LYS A 44 0.91 0.98 -6.96
C LYS A 44 1.46 -0.14 -6.06
N VAL A 45 2.76 -0.41 -6.16
CA VAL A 45 3.45 -1.44 -5.37
C VAL A 45 4.18 -0.77 -4.21
N TYR A 46 3.74 -1.04 -2.98
CA TYR A 46 4.34 -0.46 -1.77
C TYR A 46 5.68 -1.12 -1.43
N ARG A 47 6.63 -0.32 -0.96
CA ARG A 47 7.88 -0.83 -0.38
C ARG A 47 7.62 -1.41 1.02
N ASP A 48 8.35 -2.47 1.37
CA ASP A 48 8.35 -3.04 2.74
C ASP A 48 8.63 -1.92 3.74
N MET A 49 7.83 -1.87 4.82
CA MET A 49 7.99 -0.94 5.93
C MET A 49 9.42 -0.85 6.46
N ALA A 50 10.19 -1.94 6.43
CA ALA A 50 11.60 -1.96 6.82
C ALA A 50 12.54 -1.23 5.84
N GLN A 51 12.14 -1.11 4.57
CA GLN A 51 12.90 -0.47 3.49
C GLN A 51 12.39 0.94 3.15
N ARG A 52 11.35 1.44 3.84
CA ARG A 52 10.89 2.82 3.64
C ARG A 52 11.84 3.77 4.38
N SER A 53 12.51 4.66 3.65
CA SER A 53 13.47 5.63 4.21
C SER A 53 12.79 6.79 4.95
N PHE A 54 11.81 6.53 5.82
CA PHE A 54 11.14 7.58 6.60
C PHE A 54 12.02 8.10 7.73
N GLN A 55 12.80 9.14 7.45
CA GLN A 55 13.52 9.95 8.44
C GLN A 55 12.61 10.65 9.48
N ARG A 56 11.27 10.62 9.37
CA ARG A 56 10.34 11.26 10.34
C ARG A 56 9.11 10.39 10.61
N ARG A 57 9.21 9.47 11.59
CA ARG A 57 8.11 8.55 12.00
C ARG A 57 7.11 9.17 12.98
N THR A 58 7.49 10.21 13.72
CA THR A 58 6.73 10.75 14.85
C THR A 58 5.47 11.51 14.43
N GLN A 59 5.53 12.35 13.39
CA GLN A 59 4.39 13.17 12.97
C GLN A 59 3.18 12.39 12.40
N TYR A 60 3.37 11.16 11.90
CA TYR A 60 2.27 10.35 11.33
C TYR A 60 1.53 9.48 12.36
N GLN A 61 2.14 9.23 13.53
CA GLN A 61 1.51 8.45 14.59
C GLN A 61 0.63 9.30 15.50
N GLU A 62 0.95 10.59 15.66
CA GLU A 62 0.24 11.51 16.57
C GLU A 62 -1.21 11.80 16.15
N GLY A 63 -1.59 11.55 14.89
CA GLY A 63 -2.95 11.79 14.39
C GLY A 63 -3.94 10.62 14.51
N ARG A 64 -3.52 9.41 14.90
CA ARG A 64 -4.40 8.22 14.91
C ARG A 64 -4.84 7.83 16.32
N LYS A 65 -6.00 8.34 16.76
CA LYS A 65 -6.69 7.80 17.94
C LYS A 65 -7.46 6.54 17.57
N VAL A 66 -6.97 5.38 18.00
CA VAL A 66 -7.66 4.09 17.87
C VAL A 66 -8.72 4.00 18.98
N ARG A 67 -10.00 3.82 18.63
CA ARG A 67 -11.10 3.60 19.58
C ARG A 67 -11.09 2.13 20.03
N GLY A 68 -10.23 1.80 21.00
CA GLY A 68 -10.24 0.48 21.62
C GLY A 68 -9.01 0.21 22.49
N SER A 69 -9.23 -0.14 23.77
CA SER A 69 -8.15 -0.32 24.76
C SER A 69 -7.34 -1.60 24.53
N ARG A 70 -7.85 -2.57 23.75
CA ARG A 70 -7.15 -3.83 23.43
C ARG A 70 -6.24 -3.65 22.21
N GLU A 71 -6.72 -3.01 21.15
CA GLU A 71 -5.91 -2.70 19.96
C GLU A 71 -4.77 -1.75 20.33
N ALA A 72 -5.03 -0.72 21.14
CA ALA A 72 -4.01 0.23 21.58
C ALA A 72 -2.85 -0.44 22.34
N ARG A 73 -3.12 -1.50 23.13
CA ARG A 73 -2.09 -2.25 23.87
C ARG A 73 -1.32 -3.24 22.98
N ALA A 74 -1.99 -3.85 21.99
CA ALA A 74 -1.31 -4.69 21.01
C ALA A 74 -0.36 -3.86 20.12
N MET A 75 -0.76 -2.62 19.82
CA MET A 75 -0.01 -1.63 19.05
C MET A 75 1.20 -1.07 19.81
N SER A 76 1.07 -0.84 21.12
CA SER A 76 2.14 -0.32 21.98
C SER A 76 3.27 -1.33 22.20
N ARG A 77 2.97 -2.64 22.15
CA ARG A 77 3.95 -3.72 22.35
C ARG A 77 4.80 -4.10 21.13
N ASN A 78 4.69 -3.38 20.00
CA ASN A 78 5.52 -3.55 18.79
C ASN A 78 5.67 -5.01 18.30
N THR A 79 4.66 -5.85 18.54
CA THR A 79 4.69 -7.27 18.17
C THR A 79 4.67 -7.41 16.65
N ARG A 80 5.19 -8.54 16.13
CA ARG A 80 5.15 -8.85 14.68
C ARG A 80 3.71 -8.87 14.13
N PHE A 81 2.74 -9.19 14.98
CA PHE A 81 1.32 -9.09 14.67
C PHE A 81 0.86 -7.63 14.56
N GLY A 82 1.10 -6.79 15.58
CA GLY A 82 0.70 -5.38 15.57
C GLY A 82 1.42 -4.51 14.53
N ARG A 83 2.52 -4.97 13.94
CA ARG A 83 3.14 -4.33 12.75
C ARG A 83 2.43 -4.71 11.44
N ARG A 84 2.00 -5.96 11.29
CA ARG A 84 1.23 -6.42 10.12
C ARG A 84 -0.17 -5.80 10.09
N GLU A 85 -0.87 -5.76 11.22
CA GLU A 85 -2.18 -5.11 11.32
C GLU A 85 -2.10 -3.61 10.97
N ARG A 86 -1.09 -2.90 11.48
CA ARG A 86 -0.83 -1.49 11.11
C ARG A 86 -0.63 -1.28 9.62
N GLU A 87 0.07 -2.20 8.98
CA GLU A 87 0.36 -2.11 7.55
C GLU A 87 -0.91 -2.36 6.73
N HIS A 88 -1.72 -3.35 7.14
CA HIS A 88 -2.99 -3.66 6.52
C HIS A 88 -3.99 -2.49 6.66
N GLU A 89 -4.15 -1.96 7.87
CA GLU A 89 -4.96 -0.77 8.13
C GLU A 89 -4.50 0.43 7.30
N TRP A 90 -3.19 0.63 7.14
CA TRP A 90 -2.66 1.77 6.38
C TRP A 90 -2.93 1.66 4.87
N LYS A 91 -2.76 0.47 4.27
CA LYS A 91 -3.08 0.24 2.86
C LYS A 91 -4.58 0.44 2.60
N ASN A 92 -5.44 -0.05 3.49
CA ASN A 92 -6.89 0.11 3.38
C ASN A 92 -7.31 1.58 3.54
N THR A 93 -6.71 2.32 4.47
CA THR A 93 -7.00 3.75 4.65
C THR A 93 -6.72 4.57 3.38
N GLU A 94 -5.67 4.23 2.63
CA GLU A 94 -5.37 4.92 1.37
C GLU A 94 -6.46 4.66 0.32
N VAL A 95 -6.89 3.40 0.18
CA VAL A 95 -7.97 3.02 -0.74
C VAL A 95 -9.28 3.70 -0.34
N ASP A 96 -9.61 3.73 0.95
CA ASP A 96 -10.81 4.40 1.48
C ASP A 96 -10.78 5.92 1.24
N ALA A 97 -9.60 6.54 1.35
CA ALA A 97 -9.44 7.95 1.03
C ALA A 97 -9.63 8.22 -0.48
N LEU A 98 -9.09 7.36 -1.34
CA LEU A 98 -9.27 7.47 -2.79
C LEU A 98 -10.75 7.32 -3.16
N TYR A 99 -11.47 6.34 -2.61
CA TYR A 99 -12.90 6.19 -2.86
C TYR A 99 -13.70 7.42 -2.39
N ARG A 100 -13.37 7.98 -1.22
CA ARG A 100 -14.03 9.20 -0.73
C ARG A 100 -13.77 10.41 -1.61
N LEU A 101 -12.55 10.58 -2.11
CA LEU A 101 -12.22 11.68 -3.03
C LEU A 101 -12.95 11.52 -4.37
N VAL A 102 -12.94 10.31 -4.94
CA VAL A 102 -13.69 10.03 -6.18
C VAL A 102 -15.19 10.27 -5.99
N ALA A 103 -15.75 9.92 -4.84
CA ALA A 103 -17.15 10.19 -4.53
C ALA A 103 -17.46 11.69 -4.34
N ALA A 104 -16.44 12.53 -4.10
CA ALA A 104 -16.60 13.97 -3.92
C ALA A 104 -16.51 14.77 -5.24
N GLY A 105 -16.08 14.15 -6.34
CA GLY A 105 -15.91 14.78 -7.66
C GLY A 105 -14.51 15.36 -7.89
#